data_AF-A0A6P2B346-F1
#
_entry.id   AF-A0A6P2B346-F1
#
_cell.length_a   1.000
_cell.length_b   1.000
_cell.length_c   1.000
_cell.angle_alpha   90.00
_cell.angle_beta   90.00
_cell.angle_gamma   90.00
#
_symmetry.space_group_name_H-M   'P 1'
#
loop_
_entity.id
_entity.type
_entity.pdbx_description
1 polymer ?
#
loop_
_entity_poly.entity_id
_entity_poly.type
_entity_poly.pdbx_seq_one_letter_code
_entity_poly.pdbx_strand_id
1 'polypeptide(L)'
;MTAKTNYYDLLGIPTDADNLQIKNALRARAKQIADKSSPLARQLKEAYDVLTDPQKRSRYDAGLVQDRGAVSAPKRDDTVKWEYLTLKSSRNYGTTKYYINDDQQRELKNAQFSEVINMIGQQGWEMVGISSMGTEQVYVFKRALNGD
;
A
#
# COMPACT_ATOMS: atom_id res chain seq x y z
N MET A 1 12.05 -7.06 -26.27
CA MET A 1 11.93 -7.42 -24.84
C MET A 1 10.51 -7.89 -24.61
N THR A 2 10.29 -9.18 -24.42
CA THR A 2 8.96 -9.77 -24.16
C THR A 2 8.49 -9.31 -22.79
N ALA A 3 7.66 -8.26 -22.75
CA ALA A 3 6.97 -7.87 -21.54
C ALA A 3 6.15 -9.09 -21.07
N LYS A 4 6.49 -9.66 -19.90
CA LYS A 4 5.60 -10.63 -19.25
C LYS A 4 4.26 -9.92 -19.05
N THR A 5 3.25 -10.33 -19.80
CA THR A 5 1.89 -9.80 -19.64
C THR A 5 1.39 -10.20 -18.25
N ASN A 6 1.22 -9.23 -17.36
CA ASN A 6 0.69 -9.51 -16.02
C ASN A 6 -0.80 -9.88 -16.11
N TYR A 7 -1.34 -10.55 -15.09
CA TYR A 7 -2.76 -10.94 -15.06
C TYR A 7 -3.71 -9.74 -15.13
N TYR A 8 -3.31 -8.61 -14.56
CA TYR A 8 -4.04 -7.34 -14.67
C TYR A 8 -4.05 -6.80 -16.11
N ASP A 9 -2.89 -6.80 -16.77
CA ASP A 9 -2.73 -6.36 -18.17
C ASP A 9 -3.48 -7.29 -19.14
N LEU A 10 -3.46 -8.59 -18.84
CA LEU A 10 -4.14 -9.64 -19.59
C LEU A 10 -5.67 -9.47 -19.56
N LEU A 11 -6.22 -9.12 -18.39
CA LEU A 11 -7.64 -8.78 -18.24
C LEU A 11 -7.95 -7.36 -18.72
N GLY A 12 -6.96 -6.47 -18.78
CA GLY A 12 -7.13 -5.05 -19.13
C GLY A 12 -7.76 -4.24 -17.99
N ILE A 13 -7.41 -4.57 -16.75
CA ILE A 13 -7.91 -3.92 -15.54
C ILE A 13 -6.76 -3.33 -14.72
N PRO A 14 -7.01 -2.32 -13.89
CA PRO A 14 -5.98 -1.80 -13.00
C PRO A 14 -5.69 -2.75 -11.82
N THR A 15 -4.56 -2.57 -11.15
CA THR A 15 -4.10 -3.44 -10.04
C THR A 15 -4.94 -3.30 -8.77
N ASP A 16 -5.69 -2.20 -8.63
CA ASP A 16 -6.64 -1.91 -7.55
C ASP A 16 -8.06 -2.42 -7.86
N ALA A 17 -8.27 -3.13 -8.98
CA ALA A 17 -9.59 -3.56 -9.40
C ALA A 17 -10.29 -4.48 -8.38
N ASP A 18 -11.59 -4.24 -8.21
CA ASP A 18 -12.46 -5.04 -7.34
C ASP A 18 -12.87 -6.36 -8.01
N ASN A 19 -13.29 -7.35 -7.19
CA ASN A 19 -13.74 -8.66 -7.67
C ASN A 19 -14.85 -8.58 -8.74
N LEU A 20 -15.72 -7.58 -8.63
CA LEU A 20 -16.79 -7.35 -9.60
C LEU A 20 -16.22 -6.87 -10.96
N GLN A 21 -15.20 -6.01 -10.94
CA GLN A 21 -14.50 -5.54 -12.14
C GLN A 21 -13.69 -6.67 -12.79
N ILE A 22 -12.98 -7.48 -11.99
CA ILE A 22 -12.23 -8.66 -12.46
C ILE A 22 -13.16 -9.63 -13.21
N LYS A 23 -14.35 -9.91 -12.65
CA LYS A 23 -15.36 -10.78 -13.26
C LYS A 23 -15.93 -10.22 -14.56
N ASN A 24 -16.18 -8.91 -14.61
CA ASN A 24 -16.70 -8.26 -15.81
C ASN A 24 -15.65 -8.22 -16.93
N ALA A 25 -14.38 -7.96 -16.59
CA ALA A 25 -13.28 -7.95 -17.54
C ALA A 25 -13.03 -9.33 -18.15
N LEU A 26 -13.04 -10.40 -17.34
CA LEU A 26 -12.96 -11.77 -17.85
C LEU A 26 -14.07 -12.04 -18.88
N ARG A 27 -15.32 -11.68 -18.56
CA ARG A 27 -16.46 -11.88 -19.46
C ARG A 27 -16.30 -11.10 -20.76
N ALA A 28 -15.82 -9.86 -20.70
CA ALA A 28 -15.58 -9.04 -21.88
C ALA A 28 -14.49 -9.64 -22.77
N ARG A 29 -13.38 -10.09 -22.18
CA ARG A 29 -12.25 -10.72 -22.89
C ARG A 29 -12.61 -12.09 -23.46
N ALA A 30 -13.36 -12.90 -22.71
CA ALA A 30 -13.80 -14.22 -23.16
C ALA A 30 -14.73 -14.13 -24.38
N LYS A 31 -15.53 -13.06 -24.52
CA LYS A 31 -16.37 -12.81 -25.71
C LYS A 31 -15.56 -12.47 -26.96
N GLN A 32 -14.36 -11.91 -26.79
CA GLN A 32 -13.48 -11.54 -27.91
C GLN A 32 -12.68 -12.74 -28.43
N ILE A 33 -12.63 -13.84 -27.67
CA ILE A 33 -11.97 -15.07 -28.10
C ILE A 33 -12.98 -15.93 -28.88
N ALA A 34 -12.80 -15.99 -30.20
CA ALA A 34 -13.61 -16.85 -31.07
C ALA A 34 -13.32 -18.35 -30.83
N ASP A 35 -12.09 -18.71 -30.47
CA ASP A 35 -11.65 -20.09 -30.23
C ASP A 35 -11.35 -20.37 -28.75
N LYS A 36 -12.21 -21.15 -28.11
CA LYS A 36 -12.08 -21.56 -26.70
C LYS A 36 -10.85 -22.43 -26.43
N SER A 37 -10.24 -23.02 -27.45
CA SER A 37 -9.01 -23.80 -27.32
C SER A 37 -7.75 -22.92 -27.35
N SER A 38 -7.90 -21.62 -27.61
CA SER A 38 -6.79 -20.67 -27.65
C SER A 38 -6.02 -20.65 -26.31
N PRO A 39 -4.68 -20.60 -26.34
CA PRO A 39 -3.85 -20.41 -25.14
C PRO A 39 -4.27 -19.21 -24.30
N LEU A 40 -4.79 -18.17 -24.96
CA LEU A 40 -5.25 -16.92 -24.34
C LEU A 40 -6.49 -17.14 -23.46
N ALA A 41 -7.38 -18.06 -23.83
CA ALA A 41 -8.54 -18.42 -23.00
C ALA A 41 -8.12 -19.07 -21.67
N ARG A 42 -7.07 -19.90 -21.70
CA ARG A 42 -6.52 -20.55 -20.50
C ARG A 42 -5.85 -19.53 -19.58
N GLN A 43 -5.05 -18.63 -20.15
CA GLN A 43 -4.39 -17.55 -19.39
C GLN A 43 -5.40 -16.60 -18.73
N LEU A 44 -6.50 -16.27 -19.40
CA LEU A 44 -7.56 -15.43 -18.80
C LEU A 44 -8.24 -16.11 -17.62
N LYS A 45 -8.47 -17.42 -17.73
CA LYS A 45 -9.06 -18.20 -16.64
C LYS A 45 -8.10 -18.27 -15.45
N GLU A 46 -6.83 -18.52 -15.69
CA GLU A 46 -5.79 -18.54 -14.66
C GLU A 46 -5.64 -17.18 -13.97
N ALA A 47 -5.63 -16.08 -14.75
CA ALA A 47 -5.63 -14.72 -14.23
C ALA A 47 -6.83 -14.46 -13.31
N TYR A 48 -8.04 -14.88 -13.71
CA TYR A 48 -9.23 -14.75 -12.87
C TYR A 48 -9.14 -15.58 -11.59
N ASP A 49 -8.70 -16.83 -11.67
CA ASP A 49 -8.60 -17.74 -10.52
C ASP A 49 -7.57 -17.26 -9.48
N VAL A 50 -6.51 -16.57 -9.92
CA VAL A 50 -5.50 -15.96 -9.03
C VAL A 50 -6.00 -14.64 -8.45
N LEU A 51 -6.62 -13.78 -9.26
CA LEU A 51 -7.00 -12.43 -8.83
C LEU A 51 -8.29 -12.37 -8.00
N THR A 52 -9.17 -13.38 -8.09
CA THR A 52 -10.39 -13.44 -7.28
C THR A 52 -10.21 -14.09 -5.91
N ASP A 53 -9.14 -14.87 -5.73
CA ASP A 53 -8.78 -15.47 -4.45
C ASP A 53 -7.83 -14.51 -3.69
N PRO A 54 -8.25 -13.93 -2.54
CA PRO A 54 -7.45 -12.95 -1.82
C PRO A 54 -6.05 -13.45 -1.43
N GLN A 55 -5.92 -14.74 -1.08
CA GLN A 55 -4.62 -15.31 -0.68
C GLN A 55 -3.70 -15.48 -1.89
N LYS A 56 -4.24 -15.88 -3.04
CA LYS A 56 -3.46 -16.01 -4.28
C LYS A 56 -3.09 -14.66 -4.88
N ARG A 57 -4.01 -13.69 -4.86
CA ARG A 57 -3.78 -12.32 -5.30
C ARG A 57 -2.65 -11.68 -4.49
N SER A 58 -2.67 -11.80 -3.16
CA SER A 58 -1.62 -11.27 -2.30
C SER A 58 -0.24 -11.86 -2.62
N ARG A 59 -0.14 -13.18 -2.84
CA ARG A 59 1.12 -13.84 -3.22
C ARG A 59 1.62 -13.42 -4.60
N TYR A 60 0.70 -13.29 -5.55
CA TYR A 60 1.00 -12.85 -6.91
C TYR A 60 1.49 -11.40 -6.93
N ASP A 61 0.80 -10.51 -6.20
CA ASP A 61 1.16 -9.10 -6.07
C ASP A 61 2.53 -8.92 -5.39
N ALA A 62 2.82 -9.71 -4.35
CA ALA A 62 4.13 -9.72 -3.70
C ALA A 62 5.28 -10.12 -4.65
N GLY A 63 5.06 -11.10 -5.52
CA GLY A 63 6.05 -11.49 -6.55
C GLY A 63 6.21 -10.46 -7.67
N LEU A 64 5.15 -9.73 -7.98
CA LEU A 64 5.15 -8.65 -8.98
C LEU A 64 5.98 -7.43 -8.56
N VAL A 65 6.05 -7.14 -7.27
CA VAL A 65 6.90 -6.08 -6.72
C VAL A 65 8.39 -6.43 -6.88
N GLN A 66 8.74 -7.71 -6.87
CA GLN A 66 10.12 -8.18 -6.98
C GLN A 66 10.67 -8.16 -8.42
N ASP A 67 9.82 -8.29 -9.44
CA ASP A 67 10.19 -8.30 -10.88
C ASP A 67 10.15 -6.89 -11.53
N ARG A 68 9.54 -5.89 -10.87
CA ARG A 68 9.37 -4.50 -11.39
C ARG A 68 10.53 -3.55 -11.09
N GLY A 69 11.68 -4.06 -10.64
CA GLY A 69 12.85 -3.26 -10.26
C GLY A 69 13.66 -2.62 -11.40
N ALA A 70 13.29 -2.76 -12.68
CA ALA A 70 14.12 -2.25 -13.77
C ALA A 70 13.38 -1.94 -15.09
N VAL A 71 12.60 -0.85 -15.18
CA VAL A 71 12.58 -0.01 -16.41
C VAL A 71 11.98 1.37 -16.14
N SER A 72 12.78 2.39 -16.43
CA SER A 72 12.53 3.83 -16.32
C SER A 72 12.01 4.42 -17.64
N ALA A 73 10.98 5.26 -17.56
CA ALA A 73 10.63 6.31 -18.52
C ALA A 73 10.05 7.50 -17.71
N PRO A 74 10.32 8.76 -18.09
CA PRO A 74 9.98 9.91 -17.25
C PRO A 74 8.50 10.23 -17.45
N LYS A 75 7.62 9.55 -16.71
CA LYS A 75 6.40 10.21 -16.26
C LYS A 75 6.88 11.31 -15.32
N ARG A 76 6.47 12.56 -15.56
CA ARG A 76 6.39 13.51 -14.44
C ARG A 76 5.49 12.83 -13.40
N ASP A 77 6.12 12.30 -12.37
CA ASP A 77 5.46 11.60 -11.27
C ASP A 77 4.89 12.70 -10.37
N ASP A 78 3.86 13.39 -10.87
CA ASP A 78 3.07 14.35 -10.10
C ASP A 78 2.23 13.61 -9.03
N THR A 79 2.38 12.28 -8.94
CA THR A 79 1.85 11.47 -7.85
C THR A 79 2.60 11.86 -6.58
N VAL A 80 1.97 12.72 -5.77
CA VAL A 80 2.40 12.95 -4.40
C VAL A 80 2.38 11.60 -3.68
N LYS A 81 3.57 11.04 -3.44
CA LYS A 81 3.71 9.86 -2.59
C LYS A 81 3.60 10.34 -1.15
N TRP A 82 2.82 9.63 -0.34
CA TRP A 82 2.66 9.96 1.07
C TRP A 82 3.50 9.01 1.91
N GLU A 83 4.28 9.57 2.83
CA GLU A 83 4.82 8.82 3.95
C GLU A 83 3.88 8.90 5.14
N TYR A 84 3.91 7.89 5.99
CA TYR A 84 3.18 7.85 7.24
C TYR A 84 4.14 7.64 8.42
N LEU A 85 3.81 8.25 9.54
CA LEU A 85 4.50 8.08 10.81
C LEU A 85 3.47 7.73 11.89
N THR A 86 3.79 6.76 12.73
CA THR A 86 3.00 6.46 13.93
C THR A 86 3.75 6.93 15.17
N LEU A 87 3.12 7.77 15.98
CA LEU A 87 3.58 8.09 17.32
C LEU A 87 2.68 7.38 18.31
N LYS A 88 3.21 6.44 19.08
CA LYS A 88 2.50 5.83 20.20
C LYS A 88 2.99 6.42 21.51
N SER A 89 2.07 6.91 22.31
CA SER A 89 2.27 7.32 23.71
C SER A 89 1.70 6.24 24.62
N SER A 90 2.52 5.68 25.50
CA SER A 90 2.09 4.73 26.53
C SER A 90 2.36 5.32 27.90
N ARG A 91 1.32 5.47 28.72
CA ARG A 91 1.46 5.97 30.10
C ARG A 91 1.30 4.82 31.09
N ASN A 92 2.31 4.59 31.92
CA ASN A 92 2.26 3.57 32.96
C ASN A 92 2.92 4.07 34.24
N TYR A 93 2.25 3.93 35.39
CA TYR A 93 2.75 4.34 36.71
C TYR A 93 3.42 5.74 36.72
N GLY A 94 2.78 6.73 36.08
CA GLY A 94 3.29 8.11 35.99
C GLY A 94 4.44 8.32 34.99
N THR A 95 4.97 7.26 34.38
CA THR A 95 5.96 7.36 33.30
C THR A 95 5.27 7.39 31.94
N THR A 96 5.64 8.34 31.08
CA THR A 96 5.20 8.40 29.69
C THR A 96 6.33 7.96 28.77
N LYS A 97 6.04 6.99 27.89
CA LYS A 97 6.99 6.49 26.88
C LYS A 97 6.43 6.78 25.50
N TYR A 98 7.31 7.16 24.58
CA TYR A 98 6.97 7.37 23.19
C TYR A 98 7.64 6.32 22.30
N TYR A 99 6.94 5.93 21.25
CA TYR A 99 7.43 5.06 20.19
C TYR A 99 7.11 5.73 18.86
N ILE A 100 8.09 5.80 17.96
CA ILE A 100 7.92 6.30 16.59
C ILE A 100 8.12 5.11 15.66
N ASN A 101 7.13 4.78 14.84
CA ASN A 101 7.16 3.60 13.96
C ASN A 101 7.56 2.32 14.72
N ASP A 102 6.96 2.12 15.90
CA ASP A 102 7.22 1.04 16.86
C ASP A 102 8.59 1.06 17.57
N ASP A 103 9.51 1.94 17.17
CA ASP A 103 10.80 2.12 17.85
C ASP A 103 10.68 3.05 19.05
N GLN A 104 11.08 2.55 20.23
CA GLN A 104 11.01 3.31 21.48
C GLN A 104 12.00 4.48 21.48
N GLN A 105 11.48 5.69 21.63
CA GLN A 105 12.25 6.92 21.73
C GLN A 105 12.61 7.19 23.20
N ARG A 106 13.76 6.67 23.64
CA ARG A 106 14.19 6.77 25.04
C ARG A 106 14.43 8.21 25.50
N GLU A 107 14.88 9.07 24.58
CA GLU A 107 15.15 10.49 24.85
C GLU A 107 13.87 11.29 25.11
N LEU A 108 12.74 10.84 24.57
CA LEU A 108 11.44 11.49 24.77
C LEU A 108 10.72 10.99 26.03
N LYS A 109 11.35 10.15 26.86
CA LYS A 109 10.74 9.64 28.08
C LYS A 109 10.31 10.80 28.97
N ASN A 110 9.02 10.82 29.35
CA ASN A 110 8.37 11.87 30.13
C ASN A 110 8.38 13.27 29.49
N ALA A 111 8.79 13.42 28.22
CA ALA A 111 8.67 14.67 27.49
C ALA A 111 7.20 15.10 27.42
N GLN A 112 6.96 16.40 27.33
CA GLN A 112 5.60 16.90 27.21
C GLN A 112 5.07 16.55 25.81
N PHE A 113 3.83 16.08 25.73
CA PHE A 113 3.23 15.69 24.45
C PHE A 113 3.30 16.80 23.39
N SER A 114 3.05 18.06 23.80
CA SER A 114 3.18 19.24 22.93
C SER A 114 4.57 19.40 22.33
N GLU A 115 5.64 19.13 23.09
CA GLU A 115 7.02 19.19 22.60
C GLU A 115 7.24 18.14 21.51
N VAL A 116 6.78 16.91 21.74
CA VAL A 116 6.89 15.80 20.79
C VAL A 116 6.14 16.10 19.49
N ILE A 117 4.91 16.63 19.58
CA ILE A 117 4.12 17.00 18.41
C ILE A 117 4.74 18.16 17.65
N ASN A 118 5.23 19.18 18.34
CA ASN A 118 5.90 20.31 17.70
C ASN A 118 7.17 19.86 16.96
N MET A 119 7.97 18.98 17.55
CA MET A 119 9.15 18.38 16.91
C MET A 119 8.77 17.63 15.63
N ILE A 120 7.71 16.82 15.66
CA ILE A 120 7.21 16.09 14.49
C ILE A 120 6.69 17.06 13.42
N GLY A 121 5.92 18.08 13.81
CA GLY A 121 5.39 19.09 12.89
C GLY A 121 6.48 19.93 12.22
N GLN A 122 7.56 20.26 12.92
CA GLN A 122 8.72 20.97 12.34
C GLN A 122 9.42 20.17 11.22
N GLN A 123 9.26 18.84 11.20
CA GLN A 123 9.75 17.97 10.12
C GLN A 123 8.76 17.80 8.97
N GLY A 124 7.69 18.60 8.93
CA GLY A 124 6.69 18.60 7.87
C GLY A 124 5.61 17.52 7.98
N TRP A 125 5.49 16.87 9.14
CA TRP A 125 4.46 15.86 9.38
C TRP A 125 3.14 16.49 9.83
N GLU A 126 2.04 16.05 9.23
CA GLU A 126 0.68 16.46 9.56
C GLU A 126 -0.08 15.35 10.24
N MET A 127 -0.67 15.61 11.41
CA MET A 127 -1.50 14.63 12.11
C MET A 127 -2.82 14.41 11.38
N VAL A 128 -3.17 13.15 11.14
CA VAL A 128 -4.39 12.75 10.41
C VAL A 128 -5.29 11.81 11.19
N GLY A 129 -4.80 11.22 12.28
CA GLY A 129 -5.58 10.27 13.07
C GLY A 129 -5.09 10.19 14.50
N ILE A 130 -6.05 9.94 15.40
CA ILE A 130 -5.80 9.69 16.81
C ILE A 130 -6.66 8.48 17.20
N SER A 131 -6.05 7.51 17.86
CA SER A 131 -6.73 6.36 18.44
C SER A 131 -6.29 6.19 19.88
N SER A 132 -7.23 5.87 20.77
CA SER A 132 -6.94 5.59 22.18
C SER A 132 -7.38 4.17 22.50
N MET A 133 -6.49 3.39 23.10
CA MET A 133 -6.79 2.06 23.60
C MET A 133 -6.17 1.89 24.99
N GLY A 134 -7.02 1.94 26.02
CA GLY A 134 -6.57 1.85 27.41
C GLY A 134 -5.64 3.00 27.79
N THR A 135 -4.40 2.67 28.16
CA THR A 135 -3.36 3.65 28.52
C THR A 135 -2.46 4.05 27.35
N GLU A 136 -2.73 3.51 26.15
CA GLU A 136 -2.01 3.82 24.94
C GLU A 136 -2.81 4.78 24.06
N GLN A 137 -2.11 5.76 23.49
CA GLN A 137 -2.63 6.65 22.47
C GLN A 137 -1.73 6.57 21.25
N VAL A 138 -2.32 6.34 20.08
CA VAL A 138 -1.61 6.27 18.79
C VAL A 138 -2.04 7.44 17.94
N TYR A 139 -1.06 8.17 17.43
CA TYR A 139 -1.21 9.30 16.55
C TYR A 139 -0.62 8.93 15.20
N VAL A 140 -1.38 9.14 14.13
CA VAL A 140 -0.94 8.88 12.75
C VAL A 140 -0.69 10.21 12.07
N PHE A 141 0.46 10.32 11.43
CA PHE A 141 0.86 11.48 10.65
C PHE A 141 1.09 11.09 9.21
N LYS A 142 0.98 12.08 8.31
CA LYS A 142 1.39 11.96 6.92
C LYS A 142 2.32 13.09 6.53
N ARG A 143 3.13 12.89 5.50
CA ARG A 143 3.77 13.99 4.75
C ARG A 143 3.95 13.63 3.29
N ALA A 144 4.00 14.64 2.43
CA ALA A 144 4.25 14.48 1.01
C ALA A 144 5.74 14.24 0.76
N LEU A 145 6.06 13.20 0.00
CA LEU A 145 7.34 13.02 -0.67
C LEU A 145 7.32 13.82 -1.96
N ASN A 146 7.77 15.06 -1.89
CA ASN A 146 8.09 15.79 -3.10
C ASN A 146 9.38 15.17 -3.64
N GLY A 147 9.33 14.57 -4.83
CA GLY A 147 10.52 14.11 -5.51
C GLY A 147 11.34 15.33 -5.94
N ASP A 148 12.51 15.52 -5.34
CA ASP A 148 13.54 16.44 -5.85
C ASP A 148 14.09 15.96 -7.21
#